data_AF-A9WBB9-F1
#
_entry.id   AF-A9WBB9-F1
#
_cell.length_a   1.000
_cell.length_b   1.000
_cell.length_c   1.000
_cell.angle_alpha   90.00
_cell.angle_beta   90.00
_cell.angle_gamma   90.00
#
_symmetry.space_group_name_H-M   'P 1'
#
loop_
_entity.id
_entity.type
_entity.pdbx_description
1 polymer ?
#
loop_
_entity_poly.entity_id
_entity_poly.type
_entity_poly.pdbx_seq_one_letter_code
_entity_poly.pdbx_strand_id
1 'polypeptide(L)'
;MTTSHLPLDHLVRCCKQERQSYRDSGELASPCCMHLFRRAFAGEQEAWGYVIDIFQPLIDSWLRRVRGTRLDFIDDDDLTAVAHDALLKLRDSANRLPELTTGDDLSRLLAYLKRCAIREVQTLFRRRNRSREISYIKDDTPHVAHFLDAETRITLYQRLREVLNEDELFVIEHLFFKGYKPQDIIHYFSERFVDVDHIYQIRQNALRRLRNDPVIRDLVFPQEQSSDHRDPPIDSPQDRRQKPRGPDSLKIELDQEQKEPGLMGTPCTLDEQILLDYAAGRLSVEQRLLVEANPDCVAQAQRLAAEIAAIEASLYRLQCPDVDTLHAYYYRELEATQHLIVHRHVEDCLFCREELALLQVMDETPLIEPSPFERVRQVVEAILQPALALQLRGQALIYAAPEVLLTLTVRRTKQGVPQWTVIGELKMPDGAPTDQPIEQVVATVTDSHTITAEIDEDGVFVIRDLPPGTYRLTVYTPDKEIVIRSLQIGND
;
A
#
# COMPACT_ATOMS: atom_id res chain seq x y z
N MET A 1 -19.77 -11.63 -33.19
CA MET A 1 -19.96 -10.24 -33.62
C MET A 1 -18.66 -9.50 -33.35
N THR A 2 -18.05 -8.90 -34.37
CA THR A 2 -16.78 -8.17 -34.26
C THR A 2 -17.01 -6.89 -33.45
N THR A 3 -16.42 -6.81 -32.26
CA THR A 3 -16.57 -5.75 -31.25
C THR A 3 -15.98 -4.38 -31.65
N SER A 4 -15.50 -4.24 -32.89
CA SER A 4 -14.72 -3.10 -33.38
C SER A 4 -15.47 -1.77 -33.57
N HIS A 5 -16.79 -1.73 -33.37
CA HIS A 5 -17.60 -0.51 -33.56
C HIS A 5 -18.64 -0.26 -32.44
N LEU A 6 -18.45 -0.82 -31.25
CA LEU A 6 -19.39 -0.59 -30.15
C LEU A 6 -19.30 0.85 -29.62
N PRO A 7 -20.44 1.53 -29.37
CA PRO A 7 -20.47 2.82 -28.70
C PRO A 7 -19.79 2.77 -27.33
N LEU A 8 -19.16 3.86 -26.91
CA LEU A 8 -18.39 3.91 -25.67
C LEU A 8 -19.27 3.58 -24.44
N ASP A 9 -20.48 4.13 -24.36
CA ASP A 9 -21.44 3.82 -23.29
C ASP A 9 -21.79 2.33 -23.18
N HIS A 10 -21.84 1.64 -24.32
CA HIS A 10 -22.12 0.20 -24.35
C HIS A 10 -20.92 -0.58 -23.80
N LEU A 11 -19.70 -0.20 -24.18
CA LEU A 11 -18.47 -0.80 -23.66
C LEU A 11 -18.32 -0.59 -22.16
N VAL A 12 -18.64 0.61 -21.65
CA VAL A 12 -18.59 0.94 -20.22
C VAL A 12 -19.57 0.07 -19.43
N ARG A 13 -20.83 -0.02 -19.89
CA ARG A 13 -21.85 -0.85 -19.22
C ARG A 13 -21.48 -2.32 -19.22
N CYS A 14 -21.04 -2.83 -20.36
CA CYS A 14 -20.61 -4.22 -20.52
C CYS A 14 -19.37 -4.52 -19.66
N CYS A 15 -18.37 -3.64 -19.63
CA CYS A 15 -17.18 -3.83 -18.79
C CYS A 15 -17.52 -3.86 -17.29
N LYS A 16 -18.45 -3.01 -16.83
CA LYS A 16 -18.94 -3.07 -15.44
C LYS A 16 -19.59 -4.43 -15.12
N GLN A 17 -20.33 -5.02 -16.06
CA GLN A 17 -20.93 -6.35 -15.92
C GLN A 17 -19.87 -7.45 -15.92
N GLU A 18 -18.94 -7.44 -16.87
CA GLU A 18 -17.83 -8.40 -16.95
C GLU A 18 -16.98 -8.40 -15.68
N ARG A 19 -16.72 -7.22 -15.09
CA ARG A 19 -16.03 -7.13 -13.80
C ARG A 19 -16.82 -7.73 -12.65
N GLN A 20 -18.14 -7.61 -12.67
CA GLN A 20 -18.99 -8.24 -11.67
C GLN A 20 -18.97 -9.77 -11.86
N SER A 21 -19.04 -10.27 -13.09
CA SER A 21 -18.84 -11.69 -13.39
C SER A 21 -17.46 -12.20 -12.95
N TYR A 22 -16.38 -11.45 -13.23
CA TYR A 22 -15.04 -11.80 -12.75
C TYR A 22 -14.99 -11.93 -11.22
N ARG A 23 -15.69 -11.03 -10.50
CA ARG A 23 -15.80 -11.08 -9.04
C ARG A 23 -16.56 -12.29 -8.54
N ASP A 24 -17.67 -12.62 -9.19
CA ASP A 24 -18.64 -13.59 -8.68
C ASP A 24 -18.32 -15.03 -9.12
N SER A 25 -17.69 -15.23 -10.28
CA SER A 25 -17.43 -16.55 -10.87
C SER A 25 -15.96 -16.81 -11.24
N GLY A 26 -15.08 -15.81 -11.11
CA GLY A 26 -13.69 -15.91 -11.56
C GLY A 26 -13.52 -15.94 -13.08
N GLU A 27 -14.54 -15.54 -13.85
CA GLU A 27 -14.49 -15.53 -15.31
C GLU A 27 -13.42 -14.55 -15.81
N LEU A 28 -12.35 -15.09 -16.41
CA LEU A 28 -11.17 -14.32 -16.82
C LEU A 28 -11.38 -13.54 -18.12
N ALA A 29 -12.35 -13.95 -18.94
CA ALA A 29 -12.66 -13.32 -20.21
C ALA A 29 -13.46 -12.03 -19.99
N SER A 30 -12.92 -10.90 -20.43
CA SER A 30 -13.58 -9.59 -20.36
C SER A 30 -13.36 -8.79 -21.65
N PRO A 31 -13.98 -9.20 -22.77
CA PRO A 31 -13.77 -8.58 -24.08
C PRO A 31 -14.17 -7.10 -24.12
N CYS A 32 -15.21 -6.67 -23.42
CA CYS A 32 -15.61 -5.26 -23.36
C CYS A 32 -14.60 -4.43 -22.56
N CYS A 33 -14.14 -4.90 -21.40
CA CYS A 33 -13.10 -4.20 -20.65
C CYS A 33 -11.80 -4.09 -21.45
N MET A 34 -11.36 -5.19 -22.08
CA MET A 34 -10.15 -5.17 -22.91
C MET A 34 -10.31 -4.24 -24.11
N HIS A 35 -11.49 -4.17 -24.74
CA HIS A 35 -11.74 -3.22 -25.82
C HIS A 35 -11.74 -1.76 -25.33
N LEU A 36 -12.26 -1.48 -24.13
CA LEU A 36 -12.18 -0.16 -23.52
C LEU A 36 -10.73 0.27 -23.29
N PHE A 37 -9.88 -0.62 -22.76
CA PHE A 37 -8.44 -0.36 -22.61
C PHE A 37 -7.75 -0.10 -23.96
N ARG A 38 -8.05 -0.89 -25.00
CA ARG A 38 -7.48 -0.68 -26.34
C ARG A 38 -7.82 0.70 -26.90
N ARG A 39 -9.06 1.17 -26.75
CA ARG A 39 -9.47 2.53 -27.17
C ARG A 39 -8.75 3.61 -26.38
N ALA A 40 -8.65 3.42 -25.06
CA ALA A 40 -7.97 4.37 -24.20
C ALA A 40 -6.47 4.48 -24.52
N PHE A 41 -5.78 3.36 -24.74
CA PHE A 41 -4.36 3.35 -25.15
C PHE A 41 -4.14 3.88 -26.57
N ALA A 42 -5.13 3.76 -27.46
CA ALA A 42 -5.10 4.41 -28.78
C ALA A 42 -5.24 5.95 -28.72
N GLY A 43 -5.39 6.54 -27.52
CA GLY A 43 -5.38 7.98 -27.30
C GLY A 43 -6.76 8.62 -27.13
N GLU A 44 -7.83 7.83 -27.07
CA GLU A 44 -9.18 8.35 -26.83
C GLU A 44 -9.36 8.78 -25.38
N GLN A 45 -9.38 10.10 -25.13
CA GLN A 45 -9.42 10.66 -23.76
C GLN A 45 -10.67 10.27 -22.98
N GLU A 46 -11.84 10.21 -23.63
CA GLU A 46 -13.09 9.84 -22.97
C GLU A 46 -13.05 8.39 -22.47
N ALA A 47 -12.51 7.48 -23.29
CA ALA A 47 -12.30 6.09 -22.90
C ALA A 47 -11.32 5.98 -21.71
N TRP A 48 -10.27 6.80 -21.67
CA TRP A 48 -9.34 6.86 -20.54
C TRP A 48 -10.02 7.36 -19.25
N GLY A 49 -10.90 8.36 -19.34
CA GLY A 49 -11.70 8.81 -18.21
C GLY A 49 -12.52 7.67 -17.60
N TYR A 50 -13.20 6.88 -18.43
CA TYR A 50 -13.95 5.72 -17.95
C TYR A 50 -13.05 4.60 -17.39
N VAL A 51 -11.84 4.41 -17.91
CA VAL A 51 -10.87 3.48 -17.33
C VAL A 51 -10.52 3.91 -15.90
N ILE A 52 -10.23 5.20 -15.68
CA ILE A 52 -9.97 5.73 -14.34
C ILE A 52 -11.18 5.47 -13.43
N ASP A 53 -12.38 5.88 -13.84
CA ASP A 53 -13.60 5.74 -13.03
C ASP A 53 -13.89 4.29 -12.63
N ILE A 54 -13.65 3.35 -13.56
CA ILE A 54 -13.91 1.94 -13.33
C ILE A 54 -12.81 1.33 -12.44
N PHE A 55 -11.54 1.54 -12.75
CA PHE A 55 -10.44 0.77 -12.15
C PHE A 55 -9.75 1.46 -10.97
N GLN A 56 -9.90 2.77 -10.76
CA GLN A 56 -9.35 3.44 -9.57
C GLN A 56 -9.86 2.85 -8.25
N PRO A 57 -11.17 2.57 -8.05
CA PRO A 57 -11.67 1.94 -6.82
C PRO A 57 -11.04 0.58 -6.53
N LEU A 58 -10.58 -0.12 -7.57
CA LEU A 58 -9.86 -1.39 -7.42
C LEU A 58 -8.48 -1.16 -6.83
N ILE A 59 -7.74 -0.18 -7.36
CA ILE A 59 -6.41 0.18 -6.86
C ILE A 59 -6.53 0.67 -5.41
N ASP A 60 -7.52 1.52 -5.12
CA ASP A 60 -7.81 2.00 -3.77
C ASP A 60 -8.04 0.87 -2.78
N SER A 61 -8.70 -0.22 -3.22
CA SER A 61 -8.91 -1.41 -2.38
C SER A 61 -7.59 -2.11 -2.02
N TRP A 62 -6.67 -2.22 -2.98
CA TRP A 62 -5.33 -2.76 -2.73
C TRP A 62 -4.57 -1.88 -1.74
N LEU A 63 -4.59 -0.56 -1.97
CA LEU A 63 -3.90 0.43 -1.16
C LEU A 63 -4.40 0.50 0.29
N ARG A 64 -5.72 0.41 0.51
CA ARG A 64 -6.31 0.35 1.85
C ARG A 64 -5.80 -0.82 2.68
N ARG A 65 -5.54 -1.98 2.07
CA ARG A 65 -5.03 -3.16 2.77
C ARG A 65 -3.58 -2.96 3.23
N VAL A 66 -2.77 -2.27 2.43
CA VAL A 66 -1.41 -1.87 2.82
C VAL A 66 -1.46 -0.90 4.00
N ARG A 67 -2.36 0.10 3.92
CA ARG A 67 -2.59 1.07 4.99
C ARG A 67 -2.87 0.41 6.32
N GLY A 68 -3.82 -0.53 6.35
CA GLY A 68 -4.22 -1.23 7.57
C GLY A 68 -3.15 -2.13 8.21
N THR A 69 -2.07 -2.46 7.48
CA THR A 69 -1.03 -3.37 7.98
C THR A 69 0.19 -2.62 8.50
N ARG A 70 0.63 -1.55 7.82
CA ARG A 70 1.96 -0.95 8.09
C ARG A 70 2.11 0.55 7.84
N LEU A 71 1.04 1.28 7.50
CA LEU A 71 1.18 2.67 7.04
C LEU A 71 0.18 3.61 7.71
N ASP A 72 0.40 3.89 9.00
CA ASP A 72 -0.37 4.91 9.76
C ASP A 72 -0.12 6.35 9.27
N PHE A 73 0.79 6.56 8.32
CA PHE A 73 1.31 7.86 7.90
C PHE A 73 1.01 8.22 6.45
N ILE A 74 0.25 7.39 5.72
CA ILE A 74 -0.20 7.72 4.38
C ILE A 74 -1.64 8.24 4.47
N ASP A 75 -1.83 9.48 4.03
CA ASP A 75 -3.13 10.12 3.95
C ASP A 75 -3.90 9.71 2.69
N ASP A 76 -5.18 10.06 2.62
CA ASP A 76 -6.03 9.66 1.48
C ASP A 76 -5.62 10.38 0.18
N ASP A 77 -4.97 11.55 0.27
CA ASP A 77 -4.47 12.31 -0.88
C ASP A 77 -3.28 11.59 -1.53
N ASP A 78 -2.34 11.09 -0.71
CA ASP A 78 -1.23 10.26 -1.15
C ASP A 78 -1.72 8.97 -1.86
N LEU A 79 -2.75 8.31 -1.32
CA LEU A 79 -3.31 7.11 -1.94
C LEU A 79 -3.93 7.41 -3.30
N THR A 80 -4.63 8.53 -3.41
CA THR A 80 -5.22 8.99 -4.67
C THR A 80 -4.14 9.29 -5.70
N ALA A 81 -3.05 9.95 -5.28
CA ALA A 81 -1.90 10.23 -6.15
C ALA A 81 -1.24 8.92 -6.65
N VAL A 82 -1.00 7.96 -5.75
CA VAL A 82 -0.44 6.65 -6.09
C VAL A 82 -1.32 5.89 -7.09
N ALA A 83 -2.64 5.89 -6.90
CA ALA A 83 -3.56 5.22 -7.82
C ALA A 83 -3.55 5.86 -9.21
N HIS A 84 -3.50 7.19 -9.27
CA HIS A 84 -3.39 7.94 -10.50
C HIS A 84 -2.08 7.66 -11.24
N ASP A 85 -0.94 7.74 -10.53
CA ASP A 85 0.39 7.52 -11.10
C ASP A 85 0.55 6.08 -11.61
N ALA A 86 -0.02 5.10 -10.92
CA ALA A 86 -0.03 3.70 -11.36
C ALA A 86 -0.75 3.52 -12.70
N LEU A 87 -1.88 4.20 -12.90
CA LEU A 87 -2.63 4.18 -14.16
C LEU A 87 -1.84 4.90 -15.28
N LEU A 88 -1.20 6.03 -14.97
CA LEU A 88 -0.33 6.71 -15.95
C LEU A 88 0.84 5.81 -16.38
N LYS A 89 1.51 5.14 -15.44
CA LYS A 89 2.56 4.15 -15.75
C LYS A 89 2.06 2.99 -16.59
N LEU A 90 0.84 2.49 -16.33
CA LEU A 90 0.21 1.47 -17.17
C LEU A 90 0.06 1.97 -18.61
N ARG A 91 -0.46 3.19 -18.79
CA ARG A 91 -0.64 3.81 -20.11
C ARG A 91 0.68 3.96 -20.87
N ASP A 92 1.72 4.45 -20.20
CA ASP A 92 3.04 4.61 -20.81
C ASP A 92 3.66 3.26 -21.21
N SER A 93 3.41 2.22 -20.40
CA SER A 93 3.92 0.87 -20.63
C SER A 93 3.16 0.12 -21.74
N ALA A 94 1.87 0.38 -21.91
CA ALA A 94 1.05 -0.25 -22.95
C ALA A 94 1.60 0.01 -24.36
N ASN A 95 2.17 1.20 -24.60
CA ASN A 95 2.83 1.53 -25.87
C ASN A 95 4.10 0.70 -26.14
N ARG A 96 4.75 0.21 -25.08
CA ARG A 96 6.00 -0.58 -25.16
C ARG A 96 5.74 -2.08 -25.14
N LEU A 97 4.60 -2.50 -24.59
CA LEU A 97 4.22 -3.90 -24.38
C LEU A 97 2.85 -4.18 -25.01
N PRO A 98 2.76 -4.31 -26.34
CA PRO A 98 1.49 -4.55 -27.04
C PRO A 98 0.79 -5.84 -26.59
N GLU A 99 1.58 -6.82 -26.12
CA GLU A 99 1.08 -8.09 -25.58
C GLU A 99 0.14 -7.93 -24.38
N LEU A 100 0.21 -6.82 -23.64
CA LEU A 100 -0.68 -6.54 -22.51
C LEU A 100 -2.15 -6.40 -22.93
N THR A 101 -2.40 -6.11 -24.20
CA THR A 101 -3.77 -5.94 -24.74
C THR A 101 -4.19 -7.01 -25.74
N THR A 102 -3.34 -8.03 -25.92
CA THR A 102 -3.61 -9.15 -26.81
C THR A 102 -4.60 -10.11 -26.16
N GLY A 103 -5.68 -10.43 -26.88
CA GLY A 103 -6.74 -11.29 -26.36
C GLY A 103 -7.64 -10.59 -25.35
N ASP A 104 -8.61 -11.34 -24.82
CA ASP A 104 -9.68 -10.79 -23.98
C ASP A 104 -9.52 -11.13 -22.50
N ASP A 105 -8.30 -11.51 -22.08
CA ASP A 105 -7.97 -11.81 -20.69
C ASP A 105 -7.60 -10.54 -19.91
N LEU A 106 -8.47 -10.13 -18.99
CA LEU A 106 -8.28 -8.96 -18.14
C LEU A 106 -7.26 -9.20 -17.02
N SER A 107 -7.07 -10.45 -16.60
CA SER A 107 -6.25 -10.79 -15.43
C SER A 107 -4.78 -10.39 -15.63
N ARG A 108 -4.23 -10.60 -16.84
CA ARG A 108 -2.87 -10.21 -17.20
C ARG A 108 -2.65 -8.70 -17.08
N LEU A 109 -3.60 -7.91 -17.56
CA LEU A 109 -3.52 -6.45 -17.52
C LEU A 109 -3.66 -5.93 -16.08
N LEU A 110 -4.57 -6.52 -15.29
CA LEU A 110 -4.71 -6.17 -13.87
C LEU A 110 -3.48 -6.57 -13.04
N ALA A 111 -2.87 -7.71 -13.32
CA ALA A 111 -1.62 -8.11 -12.68
C ALA A 111 -0.50 -7.12 -12.97
N TYR A 112 -0.41 -6.63 -14.21
CA TYR A 112 0.55 -5.58 -14.56
C TYR A 112 0.23 -4.24 -13.87
N LEU A 113 -1.04 -3.81 -13.87
CA LEU A 113 -1.47 -2.61 -13.16
C LEU A 113 -1.14 -2.67 -11.66
N LYS A 114 -1.33 -3.84 -11.04
CA LYS A 114 -0.96 -4.06 -9.64
C LYS A 114 0.55 -3.92 -9.42
N ARG A 115 1.39 -4.41 -10.34
CA ARG A 115 2.84 -4.16 -10.30
C ARG A 115 3.18 -2.67 -10.40
N CYS A 116 2.47 -1.92 -11.25
CA CYS A 116 2.62 -0.46 -11.32
C CYS A 116 2.28 0.19 -9.97
N ALA A 117 1.15 -0.18 -9.35
CA ALA A 117 0.73 0.34 -8.05
C ALA A 117 1.74 -0.01 -6.94
N ILE A 118 2.27 -1.22 -6.92
CA ILE A 118 3.31 -1.65 -5.97
C ILE A 118 4.54 -0.75 -6.07
N ARG A 119 5.00 -0.44 -7.28
CA ARG A 119 6.16 0.41 -7.52
C ARG A 119 5.94 1.85 -7.03
N GLU A 120 4.74 2.38 -7.19
CA GLU A 120 4.39 3.71 -6.67
C GLU A 120 4.32 3.74 -5.15
N VAL A 121 3.74 2.71 -4.54
CA VAL A 121 3.75 2.56 -3.08
C VAL A 121 5.17 2.51 -2.54
N GLN A 122 6.09 1.79 -3.19
CA GLN A 122 7.51 1.78 -2.80
C GLN A 122 8.14 3.16 -2.89
N THR A 123 7.86 3.90 -3.97
CA THR A 123 8.40 5.23 -4.20
C THR A 123 7.91 6.20 -3.12
N LEU A 124 6.60 6.17 -2.82
CA LEU A 124 5.99 6.94 -1.75
C LEU A 124 6.55 6.54 -0.38
N PHE A 125 6.67 5.24 -0.09
CA PHE A 125 7.22 4.73 1.16
C PHE A 125 8.65 5.23 1.40
N ARG A 126 9.50 5.19 0.37
CA ARG A 126 10.87 5.73 0.44
C ARG A 126 10.87 7.23 0.70
N ARG A 127 10.00 7.98 0.02
CA ARG A 127 9.86 9.43 0.19
C ARG A 127 9.41 9.80 1.61
N ARG A 128 8.35 9.19 2.12
CA ARG A 128 7.79 9.48 3.45
C ARG A 128 8.73 9.05 4.58
N ASN A 129 9.37 7.88 4.49
CA ASN A 129 10.34 7.46 5.51
C ASN A 129 11.56 8.37 5.55
N ARG A 130 12.02 8.87 4.40
CA ARG A 130 13.09 9.88 4.34
C ARG A 130 12.68 11.14 5.10
N SER A 131 11.46 11.65 4.88
CA SER A 131 10.97 12.83 5.62
C SER A 131 10.87 12.59 7.14
N ARG A 132 10.48 11.38 7.57
CA ARG A 132 10.34 11.04 9.00
C ARG A 132 11.67 10.89 9.73
N GLU A 133 12.63 10.18 9.13
CA GLU A 133 13.94 9.98 9.76
C GLU A 133 14.74 11.27 9.82
N ILE A 134 14.45 12.21 8.93
CA ILE A 134 15.06 13.53 8.85
C ILE A 134 14.11 14.61 9.44
N SER A 135 13.25 14.24 10.40
CA SER A 135 12.19 15.10 10.99
C SER A 135 12.65 16.34 11.77
N TYR A 136 13.91 16.75 11.64
CA TYR A 136 14.36 18.10 12.00
C TYR A 136 14.15 19.13 10.87
N ILE A 137 13.81 18.68 9.66
CA ILE A 137 13.50 19.55 8.52
C ILE A 137 12.01 19.96 8.58
N LYS A 138 11.74 21.25 8.77
CA LYS A 138 10.41 21.83 8.51
C LYS A 138 10.10 21.78 7.01
N ASP A 139 8.83 21.53 6.67
CA ASP A 139 8.25 21.30 5.32
C ASP A 139 8.57 22.33 4.21
N ASP A 140 9.26 23.44 4.50
CA ASP A 140 9.49 24.54 3.56
C ASP A 140 10.83 24.50 2.82
N THR A 141 11.73 23.54 3.08
CA THR A 141 12.88 23.36 2.19
C THR A 141 12.40 22.70 0.89
N PRO A 142 12.65 23.31 -0.28
CA PRO A 142 12.36 22.65 -1.55
C PRO A 142 13.07 21.30 -1.53
N HIS A 143 12.26 20.23 -1.56
CA HIS A 143 12.72 18.87 -1.75
C HIS A 143 13.32 18.76 -3.16
N VAL A 144 14.51 19.31 -3.35
CA VAL A 144 15.34 19.00 -4.50
C VAL A 144 15.84 17.58 -4.24
N ALA A 145 14.99 16.63 -4.58
CA ALA A 145 15.30 15.22 -4.61
C ALA A 145 16.31 14.97 -5.73
N HIS A 146 17.57 15.34 -5.51
CA HIS A 146 18.64 14.70 -6.25
C HIS A 146 18.76 13.29 -5.69
N PHE A 147 18.09 12.34 -6.36
CA PHE A 147 18.58 10.98 -6.36
C PHE A 147 20.02 11.06 -6.85
N LEU A 148 20.98 10.83 -5.95
CA LEU A 148 22.36 10.70 -6.36
C LEU A 148 22.39 9.56 -7.39
N ASP A 149 22.90 9.85 -8.58
CA ASP A 149 23.10 8.81 -9.58
C ASP A 149 24.10 7.76 -9.08
N ALA A 150 24.20 6.64 -9.79
CA ALA A 150 25.05 5.53 -9.36
C ALA A 150 26.52 5.94 -9.19
N GLU A 151 27.05 6.82 -10.04
CA GLU A 151 28.43 7.28 -10.01
C GLU A 151 28.71 8.18 -8.80
N THR A 152 27.80 9.11 -8.52
CA THR A 152 27.84 10.01 -7.38
C THR A 152 27.74 9.22 -6.07
N ARG A 153 26.91 8.17 -6.02
CA ARG A 153 26.80 7.28 -4.85
C ARG A 153 28.09 6.52 -4.58
N ILE A 154 28.72 6.00 -5.64
CA ILE A 154 30.01 5.30 -5.54
C ILE A 154 31.09 6.27 -5.03
N THR A 155 31.17 7.46 -5.63
CA THR A 155 32.14 8.50 -5.26
C THR A 155 31.95 8.95 -3.82
N LEU A 156 30.70 9.19 -3.40
CA LEU A 156 30.35 9.55 -2.04
C LEU A 156 30.81 8.46 -1.07
N TYR A 157 30.45 7.20 -1.31
CA TYR A 157 30.84 6.10 -0.43
C TYR A 157 32.36 5.90 -0.34
N GLN A 158 33.08 6.04 -1.45
CA GLN A 158 34.54 6.02 -1.44
C GLN A 158 35.10 7.14 -0.55
N ARG A 159 34.57 8.36 -0.68
CA ARG A 159 34.99 9.49 0.14
C ARG A 159 34.70 9.30 1.62
N LEU A 160 33.56 8.69 1.96
CA LEU A 160 33.22 8.36 3.36
C LEU A 160 34.29 7.47 4.00
N ARG A 161 34.80 6.46 3.27
CA ARG A 161 35.83 5.55 3.76
C ARG A 161 37.20 6.21 3.96
N GLU A 162 37.47 7.31 3.25
CA GLU A 162 38.71 8.07 3.40
C GLU A 162 38.64 9.07 4.56
N VAL A 163 37.46 9.65 4.79
CA VAL A 163 37.27 10.75 5.75
C VAL A 163 36.98 10.22 7.16
N LEU A 164 36.13 9.20 7.26
CA LEU A 164 35.68 8.64 8.53
C LEU A 164 36.66 7.59 9.06
N ASN A 165 36.81 7.53 10.38
CA ASN A 165 37.48 6.41 11.02
C ASN A 165 36.60 5.15 11.02
N GLU A 166 37.15 4.02 11.48
CA GLU A 166 36.46 2.73 11.43
C GLU A 166 35.14 2.73 12.24
N ASP A 167 35.13 3.32 13.44
CA ASP A 167 33.93 3.38 14.30
C ASP A 167 32.89 4.36 13.76
N GLU A 168 33.33 5.53 13.28
CA GLU A 168 32.49 6.53 12.61
C GLU A 168 31.80 5.92 11.39
N LEU A 169 32.56 5.27 10.52
CA LEU A 169 32.02 4.60 9.33
C LEU A 169 31.04 3.50 9.73
N PHE A 170 31.39 2.66 10.71
CA PHE A 170 30.51 1.59 11.19
C PHE A 170 29.16 2.15 11.67
N VAL A 171 29.18 3.19 12.50
CA VAL A 171 27.95 3.83 13.00
C VAL A 171 27.15 4.44 11.86
N ILE A 172 27.78 5.14 10.92
CA ILE A 172 27.09 5.72 9.76
C ILE A 172 26.44 4.63 8.88
N GLU A 173 27.15 3.53 8.59
CA GLU A 173 26.63 2.42 7.79
C GLU A 173 25.40 1.79 8.43
N HIS A 174 25.46 1.50 9.74
CA HIS A 174 24.37 0.81 10.42
C HIS A 174 23.16 1.72 10.61
N LEU A 175 23.37 2.99 10.94
CA LEU A 175 22.26 3.95 11.09
C LEU A 175 21.62 4.29 9.73
N PHE A 176 22.40 4.74 8.75
CA PHE A 176 21.86 5.36 7.53
C PHE A 176 21.74 4.41 6.34
N PHE A 177 22.57 3.37 6.24
CA PHE A 177 22.51 2.46 5.08
C PHE A 177 21.65 1.25 5.36
N LYS A 178 21.69 0.75 6.60
CA LYS A 178 21.01 -0.48 7.01
C LYS A 178 19.77 -0.25 7.87
N GLY A 179 19.59 0.93 8.46
CA GLY A 179 18.38 1.32 9.21
C GLY A 179 18.30 0.79 10.64
N TYR A 180 19.43 0.46 11.25
CA TYR A 180 19.47 0.11 12.67
C TYR A 180 19.23 1.35 13.53
N LYS A 181 18.54 1.18 14.65
CA LYS A 181 18.52 2.20 15.71
C LYS A 181 19.77 2.09 16.57
N PRO A 182 20.17 3.15 17.29
CA PRO A 182 21.29 3.07 18.24
C PRO A 182 21.16 1.91 19.24
N GLN A 183 19.93 1.60 19.67
CA GLN A 183 19.63 0.48 20.56
C GLN A 183 19.91 -0.88 19.91
N ASP A 184 19.57 -1.03 18.62
CA ASP A 184 19.83 -2.26 17.88
C ASP A 184 21.34 -2.46 17.69
N ILE A 185 22.08 -1.36 17.44
CA ILE A 185 23.54 -1.41 17.32
C ILE A 185 24.17 -1.94 18.61
N ILE A 186 23.72 -1.49 19.78
CA ILE A 186 24.23 -2.03 21.06
C ILE A 186 23.81 -3.48 21.24
N HIS A 187 22.56 -3.82 20.91
CA HIS A 187 22.08 -5.18 21.07
C HIS A 187 22.90 -6.18 20.25
N TYR A 188 23.17 -5.87 18.98
CA TYR A 188 23.90 -6.75 18.07
C TYR A 188 25.43 -6.61 18.15
N PHE A 189 25.95 -5.48 18.64
CA PHE A 189 27.39 -5.16 18.66
C PHE A 189 27.88 -4.62 20.01
N SER A 190 27.37 -5.20 21.11
CA SER A 190 27.68 -4.78 22.48
C SER A 190 29.18 -4.85 22.84
N GLU A 191 29.95 -5.71 22.16
CA GLU A 191 31.41 -5.81 22.34
C GLU A 191 32.15 -4.56 21.83
N ARG A 192 31.57 -3.85 20.85
CA ARG A 192 32.16 -2.65 20.23
C ARG A 192 31.57 -1.36 20.81
N PHE A 193 30.27 -1.35 21.12
CA PHE A 193 29.57 -0.19 21.66
C PHE A 193 28.80 -0.54 22.92
N VAL A 194 29.15 0.12 24.03
CA VAL A 194 28.59 -0.16 25.36
C VAL A 194 27.38 0.71 25.68
N ASP A 195 27.29 1.90 25.07
CA ASP A 195 26.34 2.94 25.44
C ASP A 195 25.76 3.68 24.23
N VAL A 196 24.50 4.08 24.35
CA VAL A 196 23.74 4.81 23.32
C VAL A 196 24.31 6.21 23.14
N ASP A 197 24.70 6.87 24.23
CA ASP A 197 25.25 8.23 24.16
C ASP A 197 26.58 8.23 23.40
N HIS A 198 27.38 7.17 23.55
CA HIS A 198 28.60 7.00 22.77
C HIS A 198 28.32 6.91 21.26
N ILE A 199 27.27 6.16 20.84
CA ILE A 199 26.86 6.10 19.43
C ILE A 199 26.43 7.48 18.92
N TYR A 200 25.68 8.23 19.72
CA TYR A 200 25.25 9.58 19.36
C TYR A 200 26.43 10.56 19.23
N GLN A 201 27.44 10.45 20.09
CA GLN A 201 28.67 11.23 19.99
C GLN A 201 29.46 10.89 18.72
N ILE A 202 29.61 9.59 18.40
CA ILE A 202 30.27 9.13 17.17
C ILE A 202 29.52 9.67 15.94
N ARG A 203 28.19 9.55 15.90
CA ARG A 203 27.36 10.11 14.82
C ARG A 203 27.62 11.61 14.64
N GLN A 204 27.61 12.38 15.71
CA GLN A 204 27.80 13.84 15.66
C GLN A 204 29.21 14.21 15.19
N ASN A 205 30.23 13.49 15.65
CA ASN A 205 31.61 13.66 15.19
C ASN A 205 31.76 13.34 13.70
N ALA A 206 31.18 12.23 13.25
CA ALA A 206 31.17 11.84 11.85
C ALA A 206 30.50 12.91 10.98
N LEU A 207 29.27 13.33 11.31
CA LEU A 207 28.54 14.34 10.54
C LEU A 207 29.26 15.68 10.47
N ARG A 208 29.84 16.13 11.60
CA ARG A 208 30.67 17.35 11.62
C ARG A 208 31.87 17.21 10.68
N ARG A 209 32.53 16.05 10.68
CA ARG A 209 33.68 15.78 9.80
C ARG A 209 33.27 15.78 8.33
N LEU A 210 32.16 15.11 7.99
CA LEU A 210 31.61 15.07 6.64
C LEU A 210 31.23 16.46 6.12
N ARG A 211 30.58 17.27 6.97
CA ARG A 211 30.22 18.64 6.61
C ARG A 211 31.44 19.52 6.35
N ASN A 212 32.54 19.28 7.04
CA ASN A 212 33.77 20.05 6.85
C ASN A 212 34.62 19.53 5.68
N ASP A 213 34.26 18.40 5.06
CA ASP A 213 34.97 17.87 3.89
C ASP A 213 34.52 18.58 2.61
N PRO A 214 35.43 19.20 1.84
CA PRO A 214 35.06 19.98 0.66
C PRO A 214 34.44 19.11 -0.44
N VAL A 215 34.91 17.87 -0.62
CA VAL A 215 34.38 16.97 -1.65
C VAL A 215 32.95 16.56 -1.31
N ILE A 216 32.69 16.19 -0.04
CA ILE A 216 31.33 15.87 0.40
C ILE A 216 30.41 17.09 0.24
N ARG A 217 30.88 18.29 0.56
CA ARG A 217 30.09 19.51 0.36
C ARG A 217 29.72 19.73 -1.10
N ASP A 218 30.67 19.57 -2.02
CA ASP A 218 30.41 19.77 -3.45
C ASP A 218 29.43 18.72 -4.00
N LEU A 219 29.51 17.48 -3.51
CA LEU A 219 28.59 16.40 -3.90
C LEU A 219 27.17 16.56 -3.32
N VAL A 220 27.04 17.09 -2.11
CA VAL A 220 25.75 17.24 -1.41
C VAL A 220 25.09 18.59 -1.70
N PHE A 221 25.90 19.64 -1.90
CA PHE A 221 25.48 21.00 -2.20
C PHE A 221 26.12 21.45 -3.52
N PRO A 222 25.77 20.83 -4.65
CA PRO A 222 26.29 21.27 -5.94
C PRO A 222 25.92 22.74 -6.11
N GLN A 223 26.93 23.61 -6.25
CA GLN A 223 26.66 24.98 -6.62
C GLN A 223 26.00 24.94 -7.99
N GLU A 224 24.83 25.58 -8.14
CA GLU A 224 24.23 25.83 -9.43
C GLU A 224 25.25 26.59 -10.29
N GLN A 225 26.03 25.85 -11.08
CA GLN A 225 26.85 26.45 -12.11
C GLN A 225 25.85 27.06 -13.09
N SER A 226 25.83 28.38 -13.13
CA SER A 226 25.07 29.20 -14.06
C SER A 226 25.14 28.60 -15.46
N SER A 227 24.10 27.87 -15.85
CA SER A 227 23.87 27.56 -17.25
C SER A 227 23.50 28.88 -17.91
N ASP A 228 24.51 29.50 -18.51
CA ASP A 228 24.42 30.62 -19.45
C ASP A 228 23.67 30.14 -20.72
N HIS A 229 22.40 29.80 -20.56
CA HIS A 229 21.45 29.68 -21.66
C HIS A 229 20.67 30.98 -21.73
N ARG A 230 21.17 31.85 -22.62
CA ARG A 230 20.46 33.03 -23.11
C ARG A 230 19.12 32.59 -23.71
N ASP A 231 18.05 32.74 -22.95
CA ASP A 231 16.72 32.87 -23.53
C ASP A 231 16.59 34.28 -24.13
N PRO A 232 16.09 34.41 -25.38
CA PRO A 232 15.90 35.71 -26.01
C PRO A 232 14.72 36.46 -25.37
N PRO A 233 14.71 37.80 -25.44
CA PRO A 233 13.71 38.60 -24.74
C PRO A 233 12.35 38.45 -25.42
N ILE A 234 11.37 37.91 -24.68
CA ILE A 234 9.96 37.98 -25.06
C ILE A 234 9.42 39.33 -24.59
N ASP A 235 9.31 40.26 -25.54
CA ASP A 235 8.38 41.39 -25.47
C ASP A 235 6.94 40.87 -25.36
N SER A 236 6.22 41.23 -24.30
CA SER A 236 4.88 41.85 -24.41
C SER A 236 4.26 42.21 -23.04
N PRO A 237 3.45 43.28 -22.98
CA PRO A 237 2.98 43.90 -21.73
C PRO A 237 1.60 43.40 -21.31
N GLN A 238 1.30 43.32 -20.01
CA GLN A 238 -0.06 43.56 -19.48
C GLN A 238 -0.15 43.71 -17.94
N ASP A 239 -0.74 44.83 -17.55
CA ASP A 239 -1.65 45.09 -16.43
C ASP A 239 -1.24 44.78 -14.97
N ARG A 240 -0.66 45.81 -14.34
CA ARG A 240 -0.74 46.04 -12.89
C ARG A 240 -2.16 46.49 -12.50
N ARG A 241 -2.97 45.58 -11.95
CA ARG A 241 -4.11 45.95 -11.11
C ARG A 241 -3.65 46.16 -9.67
N GLN A 242 -3.57 47.43 -9.26
CA GLN A 242 -3.39 47.82 -7.85
C GLN A 242 -4.69 47.55 -7.07
N LYS A 243 -4.58 46.83 -5.96
CA LYS A 243 -5.67 46.64 -4.97
C LYS A 243 -5.67 47.84 -4.00
N PRO A 244 -6.80 48.51 -3.75
CA PRO A 244 -6.86 49.64 -2.83
C PRO A 244 -6.77 49.19 -1.36
N ARG A 245 -6.03 49.96 -0.56
CA ARG A 245 -5.89 49.82 0.90
C ARG A 245 -7.19 50.24 1.60
N GLY A 246 -7.69 49.38 2.49
CA GLY A 246 -8.75 49.72 3.44
C GLY A 246 -8.21 50.54 4.62
N PRO A 247 -9.08 51.29 5.33
CA PRO A 247 -8.66 52.29 6.30
C PRO A 247 -8.18 51.71 7.63
N ASP A 248 -7.14 52.33 8.17
CA ASP A 248 -6.58 52.16 9.51
C ASP A 248 -7.64 52.46 10.59
N SER A 249 -7.92 51.49 11.47
CA SER A 249 -8.53 51.75 12.78
C SER A 249 -8.34 50.55 13.72
N LEU A 250 -7.89 50.85 14.94
CA LEU A 250 -7.72 49.99 16.14
C LEU A 250 -6.30 49.45 16.39
N LYS A 251 -5.48 50.34 16.95
CA LYS A 251 -4.37 49.96 17.84
C LYS A 251 -4.94 49.70 19.23
N ILE A 252 -4.77 48.48 19.72
CA ILE A 252 -4.90 48.14 21.14
C ILE A 252 -3.47 48.14 21.68
N GLU A 253 -3.14 49.11 22.51
CA GLU A 253 -1.88 49.15 23.27
C GLU A 253 -2.05 48.27 24.50
N LEU A 254 -1.29 47.18 24.55
CA LEU A 254 -1.05 46.41 25.76
C LEU A 254 0.27 46.90 26.35
N ASP A 255 0.22 47.26 27.63
CA ASP A 255 1.33 47.74 28.44
C ASP A 255 2.57 46.85 28.28
N GLN A 256 3.67 47.47 27.86
CA GLN A 256 4.99 46.85 27.81
C GLN A 256 5.57 46.84 29.23
N GLU A 257 5.43 45.71 29.91
CA GLU A 257 6.36 45.34 30.97
C GLU A 257 7.79 45.29 30.38
N GLN A 258 8.72 45.79 31.17
CA GLN A 258 10.11 46.07 30.83
C GLN A 258 10.81 44.87 30.20
N LYS A 259 10.88 44.86 28.87
CA LYS A 259 11.76 43.96 28.11
C LYS A 259 13.16 44.56 28.15
N GLU A 260 14.08 43.88 28.83
CA GLU A 260 15.52 44.14 28.70
C GLU A 260 15.89 44.29 27.22
N PRO A 261 16.85 45.19 26.86
CA PRO A 261 17.15 45.49 25.49
C PRO A 261 17.56 44.22 24.76
N GLY A 262 16.65 43.71 23.92
CA GLY A 262 16.91 42.57 23.06
C GLY A 262 18.16 42.86 22.25
N LEU A 263 19.13 41.96 22.36
CA LEU A 263 20.36 41.90 21.58
C LEU A 263 20.04 41.65 20.10
N MET A 264 19.30 42.55 19.46
CA MET A 264 19.09 42.53 18.01
C MET A 264 20.39 42.98 17.34
N GLY A 265 21.05 42.06 16.66
CA GLY A 265 22.22 42.34 15.81
C GLY A 265 23.59 42.04 16.43
N THR A 266 23.68 41.32 17.55
CA THR A 266 24.97 40.79 18.02
C THR A 266 25.25 39.42 17.40
N PRO A 267 26.40 39.25 16.71
CA PRO A 267 26.77 37.96 16.11
C PRO A 267 26.81 36.88 17.19
N CYS A 268 26.38 35.67 16.82
CA CYS A 268 26.41 34.56 17.75
C CYS A 268 27.84 34.24 18.18
N THR A 269 28.08 34.18 19.49
CA THR A 269 29.37 33.84 20.10
C THR A 269 29.40 32.42 20.68
N LEU A 270 28.29 31.70 20.62
CA LEU A 270 28.18 30.34 21.13
C LEU A 270 28.96 29.38 20.23
N ASP A 271 29.58 28.39 20.87
CA ASP A 271 30.30 27.34 20.17
C ASP A 271 29.35 26.52 19.28
N GLU A 272 29.89 26.05 18.16
CA GLU A 272 29.14 25.27 17.20
C GLU A 272 28.54 23.99 17.80
N GLN A 273 29.24 23.33 18.73
CA GLN A 273 28.73 22.13 19.38
C GLN A 273 27.44 22.43 20.17
N ILE A 274 27.38 23.58 20.84
CA ILE A 274 26.19 24.04 21.57
C ILE A 274 25.02 24.26 20.60
N LEU A 275 25.28 24.88 19.44
CA LEU A 275 24.25 25.12 18.43
C LEU A 275 23.73 23.82 17.79
N LEU A 276 24.60 22.82 17.62
CA LEU A 276 24.21 21.48 17.16
C LEU A 276 23.41 20.72 18.20
N ASP A 277 23.82 20.78 19.46
CA ASP A 277 23.09 20.15 20.56
C ASP A 277 21.73 20.83 20.79
N TYR A 278 21.62 22.13 20.50
CA TYR A 278 20.34 22.86 20.47
C TYR A 278 19.44 22.30 19.38
N ALA A 279 19.94 22.18 18.14
CA ALA A 279 19.20 21.64 17.01
C ALA A 279 18.76 20.19 17.24
N ALA A 280 19.60 19.38 17.89
CA ALA A 280 19.31 18.00 18.26
C ALA A 280 18.40 17.86 19.50
N GLY A 281 18.02 18.97 20.15
CA GLY A 281 17.15 18.96 21.34
C GLY A 281 17.81 18.43 22.62
N ARG A 282 19.14 18.37 22.68
CA ARG A 282 19.92 17.76 23.78
C ARG A 282 20.39 18.75 24.85
N LEU A 283 20.27 20.05 24.60
CA LEU A 283 20.65 21.05 25.59
C LEU A 283 19.78 21.00 26.83
N SER A 284 20.40 21.32 27.97
CA SER A 284 19.67 21.65 29.20
C SER A 284 18.78 22.89 28.99
N VAL A 285 17.77 23.05 29.86
CA VAL A 285 16.85 24.20 29.79
C VAL A 285 17.59 25.53 29.86
N GLU A 286 18.62 25.63 30.71
CA GLU A 286 19.44 26.84 30.85
C GLU A 286 20.20 27.19 29.57
N GLN A 287 20.82 26.20 28.93
CA GLN A 287 21.57 26.41 27.68
C GLN A 287 20.63 26.70 26.50
N ARG A 288 19.43 26.13 26.49
CA ARG A 288 18.40 26.43 25.48
C ARG A 288 18.00 27.91 25.54
N LEU A 289 17.78 28.43 26.75
CA LEU A 289 17.47 29.85 26.96
C LEU A 289 18.58 30.77 26.48
N LEU A 290 19.86 30.37 26.60
CA LEU A 290 20.99 31.15 26.08
C LEU A 290 20.99 31.23 24.54
N VAL A 291 20.64 30.14 23.85
CA VAL A 291 20.53 30.15 22.39
C VAL A 291 19.32 30.98 21.94
N GLU A 292 18.18 30.79 22.60
CA GLU A 292 16.92 31.50 22.28
C GLU A 292 16.96 32.99 22.60
N ALA A 293 17.83 33.42 23.52
CA ALA A 293 18.04 34.82 23.86
C ALA A 293 18.67 35.64 22.71
N ASN A 294 19.36 34.99 21.75
CA ASN A 294 19.94 35.66 20.59
C ASN A 294 19.37 35.10 19.26
N PRO A 295 18.60 35.90 18.48
CA PRO A 295 18.03 35.44 17.22
C PRO A 295 19.08 34.99 16.19
N ASP A 296 20.29 35.57 16.20
CA ASP A 296 21.37 35.15 15.30
C ASP A 296 21.90 33.75 15.65
N CYS A 297 21.92 33.39 16.94
CA CYS A 297 22.28 32.04 17.37
C CYS A 297 21.22 31.02 16.96
N VAL A 298 19.92 31.37 17.07
CA VAL A 298 18.82 30.52 16.57
C VAL A 298 18.94 30.33 15.06
N ALA A 299 19.16 31.40 14.29
CA ALA A 299 19.32 31.33 12.84
C ALA A 299 20.57 30.53 12.42
N GLN A 300 21.67 30.64 13.16
CA GLN A 300 22.86 29.84 12.92
C GLN A 300 22.63 28.35 13.23
N ALA A 301 21.99 28.03 14.35
CA ALA A 301 21.62 26.66 14.68
C ALA A 301 20.70 26.03 13.63
N GLN A 302 19.73 26.80 13.10
CA GLN A 302 18.85 26.34 12.01
C GLN A 302 19.62 26.07 10.71
N ARG A 303 20.58 26.93 10.34
CA ARG A 303 21.43 26.69 9.16
C ARG A 303 22.27 25.43 9.32
N LEU A 304 22.90 25.26 10.48
CA LEU A 304 23.69 24.06 10.79
C LEU A 304 22.83 22.78 10.75
N ALA A 305 21.61 22.85 11.29
CA ALA A 305 20.65 21.75 11.24
C ALA A 305 20.28 21.39 9.80
N ALA A 306 20.01 22.38 8.95
CA ALA A 306 19.69 22.16 7.55
C ALA A 306 20.85 21.53 6.77
N GLU A 307 22.09 21.99 7.00
CA GLU A 307 23.29 21.42 6.37
C GLU A 307 23.51 19.95 6.79
N ILE A 308 23.41 19.65 8.08
CA ILE A 308 23.52 18.26 8.56
C ILE A 308 22.41 17.40 7.99
N ALA A 309 21.18 17.91 7.98
CA ALA A 309 20.03 17.15 7.49
C ALA A 309 20.17 16.83 5.99
N ALA A 310 20.78 17.72 5.18
CA ALA A 310 21.08 17.44 3.78
C ALA A 310 22.14 16.33 3.62
N ILE A 311 23.16 16.31 4.49
CA ILE A 311 24.16 15.21 4.52
C ILE A 311 23.47 13.91 4.94
N GLU A 312 22.69 13.90 6.01
CA GLU A 312 21.94 12.70 6.42
C GLU A 312 21.00 12.21 5.30
N ALA A 313 20.36 13.14 4.59
CA ALA A 313 19.53 12.83 3.45
C ALA A 313 20.29 12.16 2.30
N SER A 314 21.57 12.49 2.10
CA SER A 314 22.42 11.91 1.05
C SER A 314 22.98 10.54 1.45
N LEU A 315 23.15 10.30 2.76
CA LEU A 315 23.56 9.03 3.34
C LEU A 315 22.41 8.01 3.42
N TYR A 316 21.17 8.47 3.59
CA TYR A 316 20.00 7.61 3.71
C TYR A 316 19.89 6.65 2.53
N ARG A 317 19.94 5.33 2.82
CA ARG A 317 19.83 4.27 1.82
C ARG A 317 20.89 4.34 0.69
N LEU A 318 22.07 4.92 0.97
CA LEU A 318 23.14 5.11 -0.02
C LEU A 318 23.60 3.81 -0.71
N GLN A 319 23.44 2.66 -0.06
CA GLN A 319 23.76 1.34 -0.62
C GLN A 319 22.53 0.49 -0.98
N CYS A 320 21.32 0.98 -0.71
CA CYS A 320 20.11 0.23 -1.07
C CYS A 320 19.93 0.20 -2.59
N PRO A 321 19.50 -0.94 -3.17
CA PRO A 321 19.09 -0.98 -4.56
C PRO A 321 17.98 0.06 -4.82
N ASP A 322 17.93 0.58 -6.04
CA ASP A 322 16.81 1.42 -6.48
C ASP A 322 15.48 0.62 -6.47
N VAL A 323 14.37 1.32 -6.67
CA VAL A 323 13.04 0.71 -6.59
C VAL A 323 12.87 -0.38 -7.66
N ASP A 324 13.36 -0.15 -8.88
CA ASP A 324 13.21 -1.08 -9.99
C ASP A 324 14.02 -2.36 -9.75
N THR A 325 15.26 -2.22 -9.27
CA THR A 325 16.12 -3.36 -8.91
C THR A 325 15.52 -4.19 -7.77
N LEU A 326 15.01 -3.55 -6.70
CA LEU A 326 14.39 -4.28 -5.58
C LEU A 326 13.07 -4.94 -6.00
N HIS A 327 12.29 -4.29 -6.86
CA HIS A 327 11.08 -4.87 -7.44
C HIS A 327 11.40 -6.08 -8.32
N ALA A 328 12.39 -5.99 -9.21
CA ALA A 328 12.84 -7.11 -10.03
C ALA A 328 13.39 -8.27 -9.18
N TYR A 329 14.08 -7.97 -8.07
CA TYR A 329 14.50 -8.98 -7.10
C TYR A 329 13.29 -9.74 -6.52
N TYR A 330 12.26 -9.04 -6.07
CA TYR A 330 11.05 -9.65 -5.50
C TYR A 330 10.37 -10.62 -6.48
N TYR A 331 10.21 -10.22 -7.74
CA TYR A 331 9.61 -11.05 -8.79
C TYR A 331 10.57 -12.08 -9.42
N ARG A 332 11.81 -12.18 -8.92
CA ARG A 332 12.87 -13.07 -9.46
C ARG A 332 13.17 -12.83 -10.94
N GLU A 333 13.13 -11.57 -11.36
CA GLU A 333 13.38 -11.12 -12.73
C GLU A 333 14.85 -10.69 -12.94
N LEU A 334 15.66 -10.67 -11.87
CA LEU A 334 17.10 -10.37 -11.95
C LEU A 334 17.92 -11.56 -12.47
N GLU A 335 19.05 -11.25 -13.11
CA GLU A 335 20.07 -12.26 -13.44
C GLU A 335 20.68 -12.87 -12.17
N ALA A 336 21.18 -14.11 -12.27
CA ALA A 336 21.66 -14.88 -11.11
C ALA A 336 22.69 -14.12 -10.24
N THR A 337 23.66 -13.46 -10.86
CA THR A 337 24.69 -12.69 -10.14
C THR A 337 24.10 -11.47 -9.43
N GLN A 338 23.22 -10.72 -10.10
CA GLN A 338 22.54 -9.56 -9.53
C GLN A 338 21.62 -9.96 -8.37
N HIS A 339 20.90 -11.07 -8.54
CA HIS A 339 20.05 -11.62 -7.49
C HIS A 339 20.84 -11.93 -6.21
N LEU A 340 22.03 -12.55 -6.31
CA LEU A 340 22.88 -12.83 -5.15
C LEU A 340 23.37 -11.56 -4.45
N ILE A 341 23.74 -10.53 -5.22
CA ILE A 341 24.17 -9.24 -4.67
C ILE A 341 23.03 -8.58 -3.89
N VAL A 342 21.84 -8.51 -4.49
CA VAL A 342 20.66 -7.90 -3.84
C VAL A 342 20.21 -8.73 -2.64
N HIS A 343 20.21 -10.07 -2.75
CA HIS A 343 19.87 -10.95 -1.63
C HIS A 343 20.73 -10.68 -0.40
N ARG A 344 22.07 -10.64 -0.58
CA ARG A 344 22.99 -10.34 0.52
C ARG A 344 22.73 -8.98 1.15
N HIS A 345 22.44 -7.97 0.33
CA HIS A 345 22.08 -6.65 0.85
C HIS A 345 20.78 -6.71 1.68
N VAL A 346 19.76 -7.39 1.17
CA VAL A 346 18.45 -7.53 1.84
C VAL A 346 18.59 -8.24 3.20
N GLU A 347 19.43 -9.27 3.33
CA GLU A 347 19.66 -9.96 4.60
C GLU A 347 20.16 -9.01 5.70
N ASP A 348 21.03 -8.08 5.32
CA ASP A 348 21.71 -7.16 6.25
C ASP A 348 21.01 -5.80 6.42
N CYS A 349 20.03 -5.46 5.57
CA CYS A 349 19.40 -4.15 5.51
C CYS A 349 17.94 -4.18 6.00
N LEU A 350 17.64 -3.53 7.13
CA LEU A 350 16.29 -3.41 7.67
C LEU A 350 15.35 -2.66 6.71
N PHE A 351 15.85 -1.59 6.08
CA PHE A 351 15.06 -0.81 5.11
C PHE A 351 14.52 -1.63 3.95
N CYS A 352 15.37 -2.47 3.34
CA CYS A 352 14.95 -3.31 2.22
C CYS A 352 14.03 -4.44 2.68
N ARG A 353 14.24 -5.01 3.88
CA ARG A 353 13.34 -6.04 4.43
C ARG A 353 11.94 -5.49 4.70
N GLU A 354 11.85 -4.30 5.29
CA GLU A 354 10.58 -3.62 5.53
C GLU A 354 9.84 -3.35 4.21
N GLU A 355 10.57 -2.87 3.20
CA GLU A 355 10.01 -2.60 1.87
C GLU A 355 9.55 -3.88 1.17
N LEU A 356 10.32 -4.97 1.22
CA LEU A 356 9.90 -6.26 0.63
C LEU A 356 8.67 -6.84 1.32
N ALA A 357 8.61 -6.75 2.64
CA ALA A 357 7.46 -7.22 3.39
C ALA A 357 6.23 -6.31 3.18
N LEU A 358 6.41 -5.06 2.71
CA LEU A 358 5.33 -4.23 2.17
C LEU A 358 4.80 -4.79 0.83
N LEU A 359 5.70 -5.19 -0.07
CA LEU A 359 5.32 -5.79 -1.36
C LEU A 359 4.53 -7.06 -1.16
N GLN A 360 4.94 -7.90 -0.20
CA GLN A 360 4.26 -9.14 0.11
C GLN A 360 2.79 -8.90 0.50
N VAL A 361 2.51 -7.90 1.34
CA VAL A 361 1.12 -7.56 1.74
C VAL A 361 0.27 -7.15 0.53
N MET A 362 0.84 -6.34 -0.38
CA MET A 362 0.16 -5.97 -1.62
C MET A 362 -0.04 -7.18 -2.52
N ASP A 363 0.97 -8.01 -2.70
CA ASP A 363 0.94 -9.14 -3.61
C ASP A 363 -0.06 -10.23 -3.15
N GLU A 364 -0.17 -10.46 -1.85
CA GLU A 364 -1.20 -11.31 -1.24
C GLU A 364 -2.62 -10.73 -1.34
N THR A 365 -2.77 -9.46 -1.71
CA THR A 365 -4.08 -8.86 -1.97
C THR A 365 -4.62 -9.34 -3.32
N PRO A 366 -5.79 -9.97 -3.40
CA PRO A 366 -6.29 -10.51 -4.66
C PRO A 366 -6.49 -9.40 -5.70
N LEU A 367 -6.23 -9.71 -6.99
CA LEU A 367 -6.34 -8.76 -8.10
C LEU A 367 -7.71 -8.11 -8.15
N ILE A 368 -8.74 -8.86 -7.85
CA ILE A 368 -10.06 -8.32 -7.64
C ILE A 368 -10.54 -8.83 -6.29
N GLU A 369 -11.06 -7.90 -5.48
CA GLU A 369 -11.64 -8.28 -4.21
C GLU A 369 -12.81 -9.23 -4.47
N PRO A 370 -12.76 -10.47 -3.96
CA PRO A 370 -13.95 -11.31 -3.91
C PRO A 370 -15.07 -10.49 -3.28
N SER A 371 -16.30 -10.69 -3.73
CA SER A 371 -17.41 -9.85 -3.27
C SER A 371 -17.44 -9.82 -1.73
N PRO A 372 -17.93 -8.75 -1.07
CA PRO A 372 -18.03 -8.73 0.39
C PRO A 372 -18.74 -9.98 0.95
N PHE A 373 -19.59 -10.61 0.14
CA PHE A 373 -20.31 -11.86 0.43
C PHE A 373 -19.42 -13.11 0.49
N GLU A 374 -18.23 -13.11 -0.12
CA GLU A 374 -17.25 -14.21 -0.02
C GLU A 374 -16.25 -14.00 1.14
N ARG A 375 -16.06 -12.77 1.62
CA ARG A 375 -15.04 -12.45 2.65
C ARG A 375 -15.48 -12.64 4.10
N VAL A 376 -16.78 -12.79 4.36
CA VAL A 376 -17.31 -12.94 5.73
C VAL A 376 -18.41 -14.00 5.78
N ARG A 377 -18.22 -15.15 5.14
CA ARG A 377 -18.99 -16.32 5.56
C ARG A 377 -18.14 -17.11 6.52
N GLN A 378 -18.52 -17.10 7.80
CA GLN A 378 -18.06 -18.16 8.69
C GLN A 378 -18.51 -19.46 8.04
N VAL A 379 -17.54 -20.21 7.50
CA VAL A 379 -17.80 -21.58 7.07
C VAL A 379 -18.04 -22.33 8.36
N VAL A 380 -19.31 -22.53 8.70
CA VAL A 380 -19.69 -23.47 9.75
C VAL A 380 -19.50 -24.83 9.10
N GLU A 381 -18.25 -25.30 9.06
CA GLU A 381 -17.91 -26.70 8.82
C GLU A 381 -18.41 -27.47 10.03
N ALA A 382 -19.73 -27.59 10.15
CA ALA A 382 -20.30 -28.41 11.17
C ALA A 382 -19.77 -29.82 10.92
N ILE A 383 -19.14 -30.36 11.95
CA ILE A 383 -18.91 -31.79 12.13
C ILE A 383 -20.31 -32.37 12.26
N LEU A 384 -20.96 -32.54 11.11
CA LEU A 384 -22.34 -32.97 10.99
C LEU A 384 -22.37 -34.48 11.15
N GLN A 385 -22.34 -34.93 12.39
CA GLN A 385 -22.86 -36.26 12.69
C GLN A 385 -24.38 -36.20 12.64
N PRO A 386 -25.06 -37.14 11.96
CA PRO A 386 -26.52 -37.21 12.01
C PRO A 386 -26.94 -37.47 13.45
N ALA A 387 -27.52 -36.46 14.12
CA ALA A 387 -27.79 -36.55 15.55
C ALA A 387 -28.85 -37.62 15.89
N LEU A 388 -29.79 -37.90 14.98
CA LEU A 388 -30.75 -38.99 15.07
C LEU A 388 -31.37 -39.27 13.68
N ALA A 389 -31.23 -40.50 13.17
CA ALA A 389 -32.10 -41.01 12.11
C ALA A 389 -33.38 -41.57 12.76
N LEU A 390 -34.36 -40.71 13.04
CA LEU A 390 -35.67 -41.16 13.52
C LEU A 390 -36.43 -41.82 12.34
N GLN A 391 -36.59 -43.14 12.39
CA GLN A 391 -37.36 -43.92 11.42
C GLN A 391 -38.88 -43.70 11.63
N LEU A 392 -39.38 -42.55 11.20
CA LEU A 392 -40.80 -42.34 10.96
C LEU A 392 -40.97 -41.93 9.48
N ARG A 393 -42.02 -42.44 8.82
CA ARG A 393 -42.29 -42.27 7.37
C ARG A 393 -41.87 -40.90 6.82
N GLY A 394 -40.74 -40.88 6.11
CA GLY A 394 -40.06 -39.69 5.59
C GLY A 394 -38.73 -39.48 6.32
N GLN A 395 -37.61 -39.83 5.68
CA GLN A 395 -36.28 -39.63 6.27
C GLN A 395 -36.02 -38.13 6.43
N ALA A 396 -36.18 -37.64 7.67
CA ALA A 396 -35.71 -36.32 8.07
C ALA A 396 -34.27 -36.45 8.58
N LEU A 397 -33.35 -35.75 7.94
CA LEU A 397 -31.96 -35.60 8.33
C LEU A 397 -31.84 -34.26 9.04
N ILE A 398 -31.37 -34.28 10.29
CA ILE A 398 -31.21 -33.08 11.11
C ILE A 398 -29.71 -32.81 11.28
N TYR A 399 -29.32 -31.60 10.92
CA TYR A 399 -27.97 -31.07 10.95
C TYR A 399 -27.94 -29.89 11.92
N ALA A 400 -27.14 -29.97 12.99
CA ALA A 400 -27.12 -28.95 14.04
C ALA A 400 -25.72 -28.32 14.19
N ALA A 401 -25.69 -27.01 14.42
CA ALA A 401 -24.53 -26.23 14.80
C ALA A 401 -24.91 -25.29 15.97
N PRO A 402 -23.95 -24.65 16.66
CA PRO A 402 -24.23 -23.83 17.84
C PRO A 402 -25.26 -22.71 17.63
N GLU A 403 -25.43 -22.25 16.39
CA GLU A 403 -26.26 -21.09 16.04
C GLU A 403 -27.33 -21.39 14.98
N VAL A 404 -27.37 -22.61 14.43
CA VAL A 404 -28.33 -22.98 13.36
C VAL A 404 -28.70 -24.46 13.41
N LEU A 405 -29.92 -24.75 12.99
CA LEU A 405 -30.50 -26.08 12.84
C LEU A 405 -31.06 -26.22 11.42
N LEU A 406 -30.47 -27.12 10.63
CA LEU A 406 -30.90 -27.42 9.26
C LEU A 406 -31.61 -28.77 9.23
N THR A 407 -32.88 -28.78 8.84
CA THR A 407 -33.67 -30.01 8.69
C THR A 407 -33.89 -30.30 7.22
N LEU A 408 -33.47 -31.47 6.74
CA LEU A 408 -33.71 -31.94 5.37
C LEU A 408 -34.69 -33.10 5.37
N THR A 409 -35.73 -33.04 4.56
CA THR A 409 -36.62 -34.16 4.28
C THR A 409 -36.39 -34.65 2.86
N VAL A 410 -36.04 -35.92 2.72
CA VAL A 410 -35.79 -36.55 1.42
C VAL A 410 -37.02 -37.38 1.02
N ARG A 411 -37.65 -37.05 -0.10
CA ARG A 411 -38.85 -37.73 -0.61
C ARG A 411 -38.59 -38.35 -1.98
N ARG A 412 -39.02 -39.60 -2.15
CA ARG A 412 -38.99 -40.29 -3.44
C ARG A 412 -40.28 -40.03 -4.21
N THR A 413 -40.17 -39.54 -5.43
CA THR A 413 -41.31 -39.35 -6.33
C THR A 413 -41.71 -40.70 -6.93
N LYS A 414 -43.01 -41.03 -6.91
CA LYS A 414 -43.52 -42.37 -7.32
C LYS A 414 -43.89 -42.48 -8.80
N GLN A 415 -43.71 -41.43 -9.60
CA GLN A 415 -44.07 -41.40 -11.02
C GLN A 415 -42.79 -41.37 -11.88
N GLY A 416 -42.56 -42.42 -12.68
CA GLY A 416 -41.45 -42.47 -13.65
C GLY A 416 -40.11 -42.98 -13.08
N VAL A 417 -39.00 -42.54 -13.68
CA VAL A 417 -37.63 -42.80 -13.21
C VAL A 417 -37.52 -42.31 -11.75
N PRO A 418 -36.90 -43.09 -10.83
CA PRO A 418 -36.82 -42.69 -9.42
C PRO A 418 -36.06 -41.36 -9.29
N GLN A 419 -36.81 -40.30 -9.04
CA GLN A 419 -36.32 -38.97 -8.74
C GLN A 419 -36.57 -38.66 -7.28
N TRP A 420 -35.62 -37.95 -6.68
CA TRP A 420 -35.68 -37.54 -5.29
C TRP A 420 -35.93 -36.03 -5.21
N THR A 421 -36.74 -35.65 -4.23
CA THR A 421 -36.95 -34.25 -3.86
C THR A 421 -36.40 -34.04 -2.47
N VAL A 422 -35.50 -33.09 -2.31
CA VAL A 422 -34.98 -32.66 -1.02
C VAL A 422 -35.70 -31.37 -0.65
N ILE A 423 -36.32 -31.36 0.52
CA ILE A 423 -36.94 -30.18 1.10
C ILE A 423 -36.13 -29.82 2.33
N GLY A 424 -35.63 -28.61 2.43
CA GLY A 424 -34.84 -28.17 3.58
C GLY A 424 -35.39 -26.91 4.23
N GLU A 425 -35.17 -26.81 5.54
CA GLU A 425 -35.59 -25.67 6.35
C GLU A 425 -34.47 -25.31 7.33
N LEU A 426 -34.17 -24.00 7.43
CA LEU A 426 -33.18 -23.46 8.35
C LEU A 426 -33.86 -22.76 9.54
N LYS A 427 -33.48 -23.14 10.76
CA LYS A 427 -34.01 -22.61 12.03
C LYS A 427 -32.90 -22.28 13.00
N MET A 428 -33.23 -21.50 14.03
CA MET A 428 -32.38 -21.35 15.21
C MET A 428 -32.41 -22.64 16.06
N PRO A 429 -31.39 -22.91 16.91
CA PRO A 429 -31.35 -24.12 17.74
C PRO A 429 -32.52 -24.28 18.72
N ASP A 430 -33.19 -23.18 19.08
CA ASP A 430 -34.40 -23.16 19.91
C ASP A 430 -35.70 -23.42 19.11
N GLY A 431 -35.60 -23.58 17.80
CA GLY A 431 -36.71 -23.84 16.88
C GLY A 431 -37.38 -22.58 16.31
N ALA A 432 -36.91 -21.38 16.67
CA ALA A 432 -37.38 -20.14 16.07
C ALA A 432 -36.97 -20.03 14.58
N PRO A 433 -37.73 -19.30 13.74
CA PRO A 433 -37.28 -18.96 12.40
C PRO A 433 -35.97 -18.17 12.47
N THR A 434 -35.12 -18.37 11.47
CA THR A 434 -33.89 -17.57 11.33
C THR A 434 -34.24 -16.12 11.04
N ASP A 435 -33.58 -15.17 11.70
CA ASP A 435 -33.70 -13.74 11.40
C ASP A 435 -33.07 -13.38 10.04
N GLN A 436 -32.39 -14.34 9.41
CA GLN A 436 -31.65 -14.20 8.16
C GLN A 436 -32.28 -15.05 7.06
N PRO A 437 -32.65 -14.44 5.91
CA PRO A 437 -33.22 -15.20 4.81
C PRO A 437 -32.18 -16.12 4.18
N ILE A 438 -32.65 -17.24 3.61
CA ILE A 438 -31.81 -18.06 2.73
C ILE A 438 -31.72 -17.34 1.38
N GLU A 439 -30.51 -16.98 0.96
CA GLU A 439 -30.29 -16.29 -0.32
C GLU A 439 -30.21 -17.29 -1.47
N GLN A 440 -29.59 -18.44 -1.23
CA GLN A 440 -29.36 -19.44 -2.25
C GLN A 440 -29.08 -20.81 -1.61
N VAL A 441 -29.52 -21.89 -2.26
CA VAL A 441 -29.11 -23.25 -1.91
C VAL A 441 -28.65 -23.98 -3.15
N VAL A 442 -27.51 -24.65 -3.01
CA VAL A 442 -26.82 -25.32 -4.11
C VAL A 442 -26.48 -26.75 -3.71
N ALA A 443 -26.87 -27.71 -4.56
CA ALA A 443 -26.42 -29.09 -4.47
C ALA A 443 -25.46 -29.40 -5.62
N THR A 444 -24.25 -29.85 -5.29
CA THR A 444 -23.21 -30.21 -6.25
C THR A 444 -22.96 -31.71 -6.22
N VAL A 445 -23.06 -32.37 -7.38
CA VAL A 445 -22.61 -33.74 -7.58
C VAL A 445 -21.13 -33.69 -7.98
N THR A 446 -20.30 -34.47 -7.29
CA THR A 446 -18.83 -34.61 -7.46
C THR A 446 -18.31 -34.04 -8.79
N ASP A 447 -17.91 -32.77 -8.72
CA ASP A 447 -17.19 -31.96 -9.71
C ASP A 447 -17.77 -31.83 -11.14
N SER A 448 -19.08 -32.00 -11.37
CA SER A 448 -19.60 -31.83 -12.75
C SER A 448 -21.01 -31.27 -12.94
N HIS A 449 -21.83 -31.15 -11.88
CA HIS A 449 -23.15 -30.53 -12.03
C HIS A 449 -23.64 -29.88 -10.73
N THR A 450 -24.20 -28.68 -10.88
CA THR A 450 -24.67 -27.83 -9.80
C THR A 450 -26.16 -27.58 -9.99
N ILE A 451 -26.96 -27.89 -8.97
CA ILE A 451 -28.42 -27.75 -8.99
C ILE A 451 -28.82 -26.74 -7.92
N THR A 452 -29.48 -25.66 -8.34
CA THR A 452 -29.97 -24.61 -7.44
C THR A 452 -31.38 -24.94 -6.96
N ALA A 453 -31.68 -24.70 -5.69
CA ALA A 453 -33.01 -24.90 -5.12
C ALA A 453 -33.97 -23.75 -5.45
N GLU A 454 -35.27 -24.06 -5.47
CA GLU A 454 -36.34 -23.06 -5.34
C GLU A 454 -36.49 -22.70 -3.86
N ILE A 455 -36.56 -21.42 -3.52
CA ILE A 455 -36.70 -20.91 -2.14
C ILE A 455 -38.02 -20.16 -2.03
N ASP A 456 -38.79 -20.43 -0.97
CA ASP A 456 -40.04 -19.71 -0.68
C ASP A 456 -39.85 -18.56 0.35
N GLU A 457 -40.89 -17.76 0.54
CA GLU A 457 -40.90 -16.61 1.46
C GLU A 457 -40.72 -17.01 2.93
N ASP A 458 -40.98 -18.27 3.28
CA ASP A 458 -40.84 -18.83 4.63
C ASP A 458 -39.44 -19.42 4.88
N GLY A 459 -38.51 -19.30 3.91
CA GLY A 459 -37.14 -19.81 4.03
C GLY A 459 -37.04 -21.34 3.90
N VAL A 460 -38.06 -21.98 3.32
CA VAL A 460 -38.01 -23.40 2.94
C VAL A 460 -37.49 -23.48 1.51
N PHE A 461 -36.54 -24.40 1.29
CA PHE A 461 -35.99 -24.65 -0.03
C PHE A 461 -36.34 -26.03 -0.54
N VAL A 462 -36.54 -26.14 -1.86
CA VAL A 462 -36.90 -27.39 -2.54
C VAL A 462 -35.98 -27.63 -3.72
N ILE A 463 -35.33 -28.81 -3.73
CA ILE A 463 -34.55 -29.31 -4.85
C ILE A 463 -35.29 -30.52 -5.42
N ARG A 464 -35.73 -30.40 -6.68
CA ARG A 464 -36.50 -31.44 -7.37
C ARG A 464 -35.58 -32.26 -8.28
N ASP A 465 -36.11 -33.41 -8.71
CA ASP A 465 -35.54 -34.20 -9.79
C ASP A 465 -34.09 -34.69 -9.58
N LEU A 466 -33.69 -34.88 -8.32
CA LEU A 466 -32.35 -35.35 -7.99
C LEU A 466 -32.18 -36.84 -8.32
N PRO A 467 -31.19 -37.22 -9.15
CA PRO A 467 -30.81 -38.61 -9.31
C PRO A 467 -30.16 -39.16 -8.02
N PRO A 468 -30.14 -40.50 -7.84
CA PRO A 468 -29.42 -41.10 -6.72
C PRO A 468 -27.91 -40.78 -6.83
N GLY A 469 -27.28 -40.45 -5.71
CA GLY A 469 -25.88 -40.04 -5.68
C GLY A 469 -25.46 -39.38 -4.37
N THR A 470 -24.17 -39.01 -4.31
CA THR A 470 -23.61 -38.23 -3.21
C THR A 470 -23.52 -36.76 -3.63
N TYR A 471 -24.09 -35.89 -2.80
CA TYR A 471 -24.14 -34.46 -3.04
C TYR A 471 -23.39 -33.70 -1.97
N ARG A 472 -22.72 -32.62 -2.37
CA ARG A 472 -22.35 -31.53 -1.47
C ARG A 472 -23.50 -30.53 -1.48
N LEU A 473 -24.12 -30.26 -0.32
CA LEU A 473 -25.15 -29.23 -0.20
C LEU A 473 -24.54 -28.00 0.47
N THR A 474 -24.68 -26.84 -0.16
CA THR A 474 -24.30 -25.55 0.41
C THR A 474 -25.52 -24.66 0.52
N VAL A 475 -25.79 -24.17 1.73
CA VAL A 475 -26.85 -23.19 2.02
C VAL A 475 -26.18 -21.85 2.31
N TYR A 476 -26.60 -20.83 1.58
CA TYR A 476 -26.07 -19.48 1.65
C TYR A 476 -27.06 -18.55 2.35
N THR A 477 -26.54 -17.83 3.35
CA THR A 477 -27.24 -16.77 4.09
C THR A 477 -26.41 -15.48 4.01
N PRO A 478 -26.94 -14.30 4.40
CA PRO A 478 -26.22 -13.03 4.34
C PRO A 478 -24.86 -13.02 5.05
N ASP A 479 -24.65 -13.86 6.07
CA ASP A 479 -23.47 -13.87 6.93
C ASP A 479 -22.82 -15.26 7.09
N LYS A 480 -23.46 -16.36 6.67
CA LYS A 480 -22.95 -17.73 6.85
C LYS A 480 -23.01 -18.59 5.58
N GLU A 481 -22.03 -19.48 5.47
CA GLU A 481 -22.04 -20.61 4.54
C GLU A 481 -22.17 -21.91 5.34
N ILE A 482 -23.26 -22.64 5.11
CA ILE A 482 -23.52 -23.91 5.77
C ILE A 482 -23.27 -25.02 4.75
N VAL A 483 -22.23 -25.83 4.99
CA VAL A 483 -21.79 -26.86 4.03
C VAL A 483 -22.03 -28.27 4.59
N ILE A 484 -22.84 -29.06 3.90
CA ILE A 484 -22.95 -30.51 4.07
C ILE A 484 -22.08 -31.17 3.00
N ARG A 485 -20.92 -31.70 3.40
CA ARG A 485 -19.94 -32.30 2.47
C ARG A 485 -20.42 -33.58 1.79
N SER A 486 -21.31 -34.33 2.43
CA SER A 486 -21.79 -35.63 1.94
C SER A 486 -23.24 -35.85 2.35
N LEU A 487 -24.16 -35.54 1.44
CA LEU A 487 -25.58 -35.88 1.50
C LEU A 487 -25.83 -37.06 0.56
N GLN A 488 -26.18 -38.21 1.11
CA GLN A 488 -26.49 -39.41 0.34
C GLN A 488 -27.97 -39.41 -0.04
N ILE A 489 -28.26 -39.53 -1.33
CA ILE A 489 -29.63 -39.59 -1.86
C ILE A 489 -29.79 -40.90 -2.61
N GLY A 490 -30.79 -41.70 -2.22
CA GLY A 490 -31.15 -42.93 -2.93
C GLY A 490 -30.23 -44.14 -2.75
N ASN A 491 -29.39 -44.15 -1.70
CA ASN A 491 -28.78 -45.39 -1.21
C ASN A 491 -29.78 -46.10 -0.28
N ASP A 492 -30.70 -46.87 -0.87
CA ASP A 492 -31.46 -47.90 -0.14
C ASP A 492 -30.60 -49.17 0.02
#